data_AF-A0A5C8S835-F1
#
_entry.id   AF-A0A5C8S835-F1
#
_cell.length_a   1.000
_cell.length_b   1.000
_cell.length_c   1.000
_cell.angle_alpha   90.00
_cell.angle_beta   90.00
_cell.angle_gamma   90.00
#
_symmetry.space_group_name_H-M   'P 1'
#
loop_
_entity.id
_entity.type
_entity.pdbx_description
1 polymer ?
#
loop_
_entity_poly.entity_id
_entity_poly.type
_entity_poly.pdbx_seq_one_letter_code
_entity_poly.pdbx_strand_id
1 'polypeptide(L)' 'MDDDGPIPIEEIRQRAYDLWDRHHRPEGQEMRFWVLAERELRAERRTRRDGPASHSSQG' A
#
# COMPACT_ATOMS: atom_id res chain seq x y z
N MET A 1 -2.19 -10.29 19.32
CA MET A 1 -1.00 -10.16 18.46
C MET A 1 -1.26 -8.95 17.62
N ASP A 2 -0.35 -7.98 17.58
CA ASP A 2 -0.47 -6.86 16.67
C ASP A 2 -0.55 -7.43 15.24
N ASP A 3 -1.76 -7.45 14.67
CA ASP A 3 -2.05 -7.88 13.29
C ASP A 3 -1.36 -6.97 12.25
N ASP A 4 -0.64 -5.93 12.71
CA ASP A 4 0.18 -5.03 11.90
C ASP A 4 1.60 -5.57 11.69
N GLY A 5 1.73 -6.89 11.52
CA GLY A 5 2.96 -7.55 11.09
C GLY A 5 3.46 -7.03 9.73
N PRO A 6 4.65 -7.44 9.27
CA PRO A 6 5.14 -7.06 7.95
C PRO A 6 4.10 -7.35 6.87
N ILE A 7 4.01 -6.48 5.87
CA ILE A 7 3.04 -6.64 4.78
C ILE A 7 3.35 -7.95 4.06
N PRO A 8 2.36 -8.88 3.94
CA PRO A 8 2.56 -10.13 3.24
C PRO A 8 3.02 -9.90 1.81
N ILE A 9 3.98 -10.71 1.37
CA ILE A 9 4.53 -10.62 0.03
C ILE A 9 3.47 -10.82 -1.06
N GLU A 10 2.43 -11.58 -0.76
CA GLU A 10 1.28 -11.82 -1.64
C GLU A 10 0.45 -10.55 -1.84
N GLU A 11 0.23 -9.75 -0.80
CA GLU A 11 -0.46 -8.45 -0.93
C GLU A 11 0.36 -7.48 -1.78
N ILE A 12 1.68 -7.40 -1.51
CA ILE A 12 2.60 -6.55 -2.29
C ILE A 12 2.58 -6.99 -3.75
N ARG A 13 2.67 -8.29 -4.02
CA ARG A 13 2.63 -8.84 -5.39
C ARG A 13 1.33 -8.52 -6.09
N GLN A 14 0.19 -8.71 -5.43
CA GLN A 14 -1.12 -8.45 -6.02
C GLN A 14 -1.28 -6.97 -6.35
N ARG A 15 -0.90 -6.08 -5.43
CA ARG A 15 -0.94 -4.63 -5.65
C ARG A 15 0.05 -4.19 -6.73
N ALA A 16 1.26 -4.74 -6.75
CA ALA A 16 2.26 -4.44 -7.77
C ALA A 16 1.81 -4.90 -9.16
N TYR A 17 1.21 -6.10 -9.27
CA TYR A 17 0.68 -6.62 -10.52
C TYR A 17 -0.45 -5.76 -11.06
N ASP A 18 -1.39 -5.36 -10.21
CA ASP A 18 -2.50 -4.49 -10.61
C ASP A 18 -2.00 -3.11 -11.08
N LEU A 19 -1.02 -2.52 -10.40
CA LEU A 19 -0.38 -1.28 -10.87
C LEU A 19 0.35 -1.50 -12.20
N TRP A 20 1.12 -2.58 -12.34
CA TRP A 20 1.85 -2.88 -13.57
C TRP A 20 0.91 -3.14 -14.75
N ASP A 21 -0.19 -3.85 -14.52
CA ASP A 21 -1.24 -4.14 -15.52
C ASP A 21 -1.95 -2.87 -15.98
N ARG A 22 -2.36 -2.01 -15.03
CA ARG A 22 -2.97 -0.70 -15.33
C ARG A 22 -2.07 0.21 -16.16
N HIS A 23 -0.75 0.04 -16.04
CA HIS A 23 0.25 0.80 -16.80
C HIS A 23 0.64 0.14 -18.14
N HIS A 24 -0.09 -0.89 -18.60
CA HIS A 24 0.18 -1.67 -19.81
C HIS A 24 1.43 -2.54 -19.77
N ARG A 25 1.81 -3.00 -18.57
CA ARG A 25 2.89 -3.97 -18.35
C ARG A 25 4.22 -3.55 -19.00
N PRO A 26 4.73 -2.35 -18.70
CA PRO A 26 6.01 -1.93 -19.25
C PRO A 26 7.14 -2.83 -18.74
N GLU A 27 7.96 -3.31 -19.67
CA GLU A 27 9.08 -4.20 -19.38
C GLU A 27 10.20 -3.46 -18.64
N GLY A 28 10.83 -4.14 -17.66
CA GLY A 28 11.92 -3.59 -16.85
C GLY A 28 11.48 -2.60 -15.77
N GLN A 29 10.18 -2.43 -15.55
CA GLN A 29 9.62 -1.53 -14.53
C GLN A 29 8.92 -2.28 -13.39
N GLU A 30 8.84 -3.61 -13.43
CA GLU A 30 8.20 -4.44 -12.40
C GLU A 30 8.69 -4.12 -10.99
N MET A 31 10.01 -3.92 -10.83
CA MET A 31 10.62 -3.57 -9.54
C MET A 31 10.13 -2.23 -9.00
N ARG A 32 9.87 -1.25 -9.87
CA ARG A 32 9.36 0.07 -9.47
C ARG A 32 7.94 -0.07 -8.91
N PHE A 33 7.11 -0.89 -9.57
CA PHE A 33 5.75 -1.16 -9.11
C PHE A 33 5.72 -1.98 -7.83
N TRP A 34 6.70 -2.86 -7.61
CA TRP A 34 6.86 -3.59 -6.36
C TRP A 34 7.11 -2.66 -5.17
N VAL A 35 8.09 -1.77 -5.29
CA VAL A 35 8.42 -0.78 -4.23
C VAL A 35 7.27 0.20 -4.03
N LEU A 36 6.59 0.61 -5.11
CA LEU A 36 5.41 1.47 -5.03
C LEU A 36 4.27 0.78 -4.27
N ALA A 37 3.97 -0.47 -4.60
CA ALA A 37 2.94 -1.27 -3.95
C ALA A 37 3.19 -1.44 -2.45
N GLU A 38 4.42 -1.77 -2.05
CA GLU A 38 4.77 -1.87 -0.64
C GLU A 38 4.52 -0.53 0.09
N ARG A 39 4.92 0.59 -0.53
CA ARG A 39 4.75 1.92 0.07
C ARG A 39 3.27 2.27 0.25
N GLU A 40 2.45 2.02 -0.76
CA GLU A 40 1.00 2.26 -0.70
C GLU A 40 0.36 1.42 0.40
N LEU A 41 0.63 0.12 0.46
CA LEU A 41 0.07 -0.78 1.48
C LEU A 41 0.51 -0.37 2.89
N ARG A 42 1.75 0.09 3.06
CA ARG A 42 2.26 0.59 4.34
C ARG A 42 1.57 1.88 4.77
N ALA A 43 1.35 2.80 3.82
CA ALA A 43 0.62 4.03 4.08
C ALA A 43 -0.85 3.74 4.44
N GLU A 44 -1.50 2.83 3.72
CA GLU A 44 -2.88 2.42 4.02
C GLU A 44 -3.02 1.79 5.41
N ARG A 45 -2.10 0.91 5.81
CA ARG A 45 -2.08 0.33 7.17
C ARG A 45 -1.85 1.40 8.23
N ARG A 46 -0.93 2.34 8.00
CA ARG A 46 -0.71 3.49 8.89
C ARG A 46 -1.99 4.32 9.03
N THR A 47 -2.65 4.67 7.94
CA THR A 47 -3.91 5.45 7.96
C THR A 47 -5.04 4.70 8.66
N ARG A 48 -5.16 3.38 8.45
CA ARG A 48 -6.15 2.54 9.15
C ARG A 48 -5.89 2.47 10.65
N ARG A 49 -4.61 2.40 11.05
CA ARG A 49 -4.19 2.38 12.46
C ARG A 49 -4.40 3.72 13.14
N ASP A 50 -4.11 4.81 12.45
CA ASP A 50 -4.27 6.17 12.99
C ASP A 50 -5.76 6.55 13.09
N GLY A 51 -6.58 6.07 12.14
CA GLY A 51 -8.02 6.37 12.05
C GLY A 51 -8.30 7.88 11.91
N PRO A 52 -9.44 8.31 11.37
CA PRO A 52 -9.83 9.71 11.46
C PRO A 52 -10.34 10.02 12.88
N ALA A 53 -9.51 9.84 13.91
CA ALA A 53 -9.81 10.30 15.26
C ALA A 53 -9.12 11.65 15.49
N SER A 54 -9.89 12.73 15.34
CA SER A 54 -9.58 14.12 15.76
C SER A 54 -9.18 15.11 14.66
N HIS A 55 -10.10 15.43 13.74
CA HIS A 55 -10.25 16.81 13.22
C HIS A 55 -11.66 17.36 13.48
N SER A 56 -12.30 16.96 14.59
CA SER A 56 -13.49 17.63 15.10
C SER A 56 -13.08 18.62 16.19
N SER A 57 -12.62 19.79 15.78
CA SER A 57 -12.53 20.99 16.63
C SER A 57 -12.79 22.23 15.76
N GLN A 58 -14.05 22.41 15.35
CA GLN A 58 -14.56 23.73 15.01
C GLN A 58 -15.32 24.21 16.26
N GLY A 59 -14.74 25.21 16.92
CA GLY A 59 -15.31 25.99 18.01
C GLY A 59 -15.03 27.45 17.76
#